data_AF-K9YF98-F1
#
_entry.id   AF-K9YF98-F1
#
_cell.length_a   1.000
_cell.length_b   1.000
_cell.length_c   1.000
_cell.angle_alpha   90.00
_cell.angle_beta   90.00
_cell.angle_gamma   90.00
#
_symmetry.space_group_name_H-M   'P 1'
#
loop_
_entity.id
_entity.type
_entity.pdbx_description
1 polymer ?
#
loop_
_entity_poly.entity_id
_entity_poly.type
_entity_poly.pdbx_seq_one_letter_code
_entity_poly.pdbx_strand_id
1 'polypeptide(L)' 'MSQKLEAIFDGTSLQPMIPLTLKPGTRVRIIVESVESSTEDQPKTFLQTAKSLNLEGNPDWSENLDKYLYSQDTESE' A
#
# COMPACT_ATOMS: atom_id res chain seq x y z
N MET A 1 -11.56 -33.86 -8.49
CA MET A 1 -12.27 -32.64 -8.03
C MET A 1 -11.26 -31.79 -7.27
N SER A 2 -10.96 -30.59 -7.75
CA SER A 2 -10.14 -29.61 -7.04
C SER A 2 -11.05 -28.53 -6.49
N GLN A 3 -10.84 -28.13 -5.24
CA GLN A 3 -11.51 -27.02 -4.61
C GLN A 3 -10.45 -26.01 -4.19
N LYS A 4 -10.62 -24.74 -4.58
CA LYS A 4 -9.83 -23.65 -4.05
C LYS A 4 -10.58 -23.06 -2.85
N LEU A 5 -9.86 -22.80 -1.77
CA LEU A 5 -10.37 -22.16 -0.57
C LEU A 5 -9.30 -21.24 -0.03
N GLU A 6 -9.73 -20.21 0.69
CA GLU A 6 -8.82 -19.32 1.39
C GLU A 6 -8.52 -19.86 2.78
N ALA A 7 -7.27 -19.70 3.20
CA ALA A 7 -6.79 -20.09 4.52
C ALA A 7 -5.86 -19.01 5.07
N ILE A 8 -5.95 -18.78 6.37
CA ILE A 8 -5.06 -17.87 7.08
C ILE A 8 -3.98 -18.71 7.75
N PHE A 9 -2.73 -18.27 7.63
CA PHE A 9 -1.62 -18.84 8.38
C PHE A 9 -1.48 -18.09 9.70
N ASP A 10 -1.68 -18.80 10.82
CA ASP A 10 -1.58 -18.24 12.18
C ASP A 10 -0.14 -18.27 12.74
N GLY A 11 0.84 -18.63 11.91
CA GLY A 11 2.24 -18.83 12.31
C GLY A 11 2.59 -20.29 12.62
N THR A 12 1.60 -21.15 12.88
CA THR A 12 1.79 -22.57 13.22
C THR A 12 1.01 -23.49 12.29
N SER A 13 -0.19 -23.09 11.87
CA SER A 13 -1.14 -23.90 11.12
C SER A 13 -1.86 -23.08 10.04
N LEU A 14 -2.24 -23.75 8.96
CA LEU A 14 -3.12 -23.20 7.94
C LEU A 14 -4.57 -23.45 8.35
N GLN A 15 -5.31 -22.38 8.63
CA GLN A 15 -6.71 -22.43 9.03
C GLN A 15 -7.61 -22.06 7.84
N PRO A 16 -8.37 -23.02 7.30
CA PRO A 16 -9.38 -22.74 6.28
C PRO A 16 -10.41 -21.75 6.80
N MET A 17 -10.76 -20.74 6.01
CA MET A 17 -11.83 -19.80 6.38
C MET A 17 -13.23 -20.43 6.31
N ILE A 18 -13.36 -21.53 5.55
CA ILE A 18 -14.61 -22.26 5.35
C ILE A 18 -14.37 -23.73 5.73
N PRO A 19 -15.33 -24.42 6.39
CA PRO A 19 -15.19 -25.83 6.72
C PRO A 19 -14.92 -26.72 5.51
N LEU A 20 -13.91 -27.59 5.61
CA LEU A 20 -13.69 -28.63 4.60
C LEU A 20 -14.59 -29.84 4.87
N THR A 21 -15.51 -30.12 3.95
CA THR A 21 -16.35 -31.31 3.98
C THR A 21 -15.61 -32.51 3.40
N LEU A 22 -14.57 -33.00 4.09
CA LEU A 22 -13.80 -34.18 3.72
C LEU A 22 -14.03 -35.32 4.70
N LYS A 23 -14.02 -36.56 4.20
CA LYS A 23 -14.11 -37.75 5.05
C LYS A 23 -12.79 -37.94 5.82
N PRO A 24 -12.83 -38.42 7.06
CA PRO A 24 -11.61 -38.79 7.80
C PRO A 24 -10.74 -39.77 6.99
N GLY A 25 -9.42 -39.58 7.01
CA GLY A 25 -8.45 -40.41 6.29
C GLY A 25 -8.27 -40.08 4.80
N THR A 26 -8.92 -39.03 4.29
CA THR A 26 -8.74 -38.59 2.90
C THR A 26 -7.36 -37.97 2.71
N ARG A 27 -6.55 -38.51 1.79
CA ARG A 27 -5.25 -37.90 1.40
C ARG A 27 -5.50 -36.74 0.45
N VAL A 28 -4.90 -35.59 0.75
CA VAL A 28 -5.01 -34.38 -0.07
C VAL A 28 -3.63 -33.84 -0.42
N ARG A 29 -3.56 -33.07 -1.52
CA ARG A 29 -2.37 -32.29 -1.91
C ARG A 29 -2.72 -30.82 -1.74
N ILE A 30 -1.90 -30.08 -1.02
CA ILE A 30 -2.07 -28.64 -0.79
C ILE A 30 -1.14 -27.89 -1.75
N ILE A 31 -1.66 -26.83 -2.37
CA ILE A 31 -0.88 -25.84 -3.11
C ILE A 31 -1.04 -24.53 -2.34
N VAL A 32 0.06 -23.98 -1.86
CA VAL A 32 0.06 -22.71 -1.12
C VAL A 32 0.41 -21.60 -2.10
N GLU A 33 -0.56 -20.74 -2.38
CA GLU A 33 -0.37 -19.52 -3.16
C GLU A 33 -0.46 -18.35 -2.16
N SER A 34 0.59 -17.54 -2.08
CA SER A 34 0.53 -16.30 -1.31
C SER A 34 -0.36 -15.33 -2.07
N VAL A 35 -1.59 -15.16 -1.61
CA VAL A 35 -2.37 -13.98 -1.95
C VAL A 35 -1.64 -12.82 -1.30
N GLU A 36 -1.04 -11.94 -2.10
CA GLU A 36 -0.57 -10.67 -1.60
C GLU A 36 -1.74 -10.07 -0.83
N SER A 37 -1.61 -9.96 0.49
CA SER A 37 -2.41 -8.98 1.20
C SER A 37 -2.10 -7.71 0.43
N SER A 38 -3.09 -7.13 -0.24
CA SER A 38 -3.02 -5.77 -0.75
C SER A 38 -2.70 -4.89 0.46
N THR A 39 -1.43 -4.86 0.81
CA THR A 39 -0.67 -3.71 1.25
C THR A 39 -0.47 -2.83 0.01
N GLU A 40 -1.45 -2.81 -0.91
CA GLU A 40 -1.63 -1.73 -1.84
C GLU A 40 -1.98 -0.54 -0.95
N ASP A 41 -0.94 0.27 -0.75
CA ASP A 41 -0.95 1.62 -0.25
C ASP A 41 -2.26 2.01 0.43
N GLN A 42 -2.27 1.99 1.77
CA GLN A 42 -3.22 2.87 2.46
C GLN A 42 -3.14 4.24 1.77
N PRO A 43 -4.26 4.80 1.30
CA PRO A 43 -4.23 5.97 0.45
C PRO A 43 -3.47 7.06 1.19
N LYS A 44 -2.28 7.39 0.68
CA LYS A 44 -1.43 8.39 1.33
C LYS A 44 -2.19 9.69 1.33
N THR A 45 -2.32 10.30 2.50
CA THR A 45 -2.97 11.61 2.59
C THR A 45 -2.14 12.62 1.81
N PHE A 46 -2.77 13.72 1.38
CA PHE A 46 -2.07 14.78 0.65
C PHE A 46 -0.77 15.22 1.35
N LEU A 47 -0.78 15.38 2.68
CA LEU A 47 0.40 15.78 3.45
C LEU A 47 1.48 14.68 3.52
N GLN A 48 1.09 13.40 3.58
CA GLN A 48 2.04 12.29 3.53
C GLN A 48 2.74 12.24 2.16
N THR A 49 1.99 12.45 1.08
CA THR A 49 2.52 12.58 -0.27
C THR A 49 3.43 13.79 -0.39
N ALA A 50 3.01 14.99 0.05
CA ALA A 50 3.81 16.20 0.00
C ALA A 50 5.14 16.07 0.76
N LYS A 51 5.13 15.45 1.95
CA LYS A 51 6.36 15.15 2.71
C LYS A 51 7.28 14.17 1.97
N SER A 52 6.71 13.15 1.33
CA SER A 52 7.50 12.13 0.61
C SER A 52 8.23 12.66 -0.62
N LEU A 53 7.73 13.75 -1.20
CA LEU A 53 8.35 14.39 -2.37
C LEU A 53 9.65 15.14 -2.01
N ASN A 54 9.97 15.29 -0.72
CA ASN A 54 11.18 15.95 -0.23
C ASN A 54 11.46 17.28 -0.95
N LEU A 55 10.40 18.09 -1.10
CA LEU A 55 10.45 19.33 -1.85
C LEU A 55 11.42 20.30 -1.17
N GLU A 56 12.46 20.71 -1.90
CA GLU A 56 13.41 21.72 -1.44
C GLU A 56 12.82 23.11 -1.60
N GLY A 57 12.90 23.92 -0.56
CA GLY A 57 12.35 25.27 -0.58
C GLY A 57 12.94 26.21 0.44
N ASN A 58 12.87 27.52 0.13
CA ASN A 58 13.33 28.55 1.05
C ASN A 58 12.34 28.62 2.24
N PRO A 59 12.81 28.65 3.50
CA PRO A 59 11.95 28.71 4.69
C PRO A 59 10.90 29.84 4.70
N ASP A 60 11.07 30.88 3.89
CA ASP A 60 10.17 32.04 3.81
C ASP A 60 9.07 31.91 2.73
N TRP A 61 8.95 30.76 2.07
CA TRP A 61 7.98 30.55 0.99
C TRP A 61 6.53 30.85 1.36
N SER A 62 6.12 30.51 2.58
CA SER A 62 4.76 30.79 3.06
C SER A 62 4.50 32.28 3.26
N GLU A 63 5.54 33.05 3.56
CA GLU A 63 5.44 34.48 3.85
C GLU A 63 5.57 35.33 2.58
N ASN A 64 6.35 34.86 1.61
CA ASN A 64 6.67 35.56 0.36
C ASN A 64 6.05 34.88 -0.86
N LEU A 65 4.86 34.30 -0.73
CA LEU A 65 4.20 33.52 -1.78
C LEU A 65 4.12 34.29 -3.11
N ASP A 66 3.69 35.56 -3.06
CA ASP A 66 3.51 36.38 -4.25
C ASP A 66 4.84 36.66 -4.96
N LYS A 67 5.92 36.82 -4.19
CA LYS A 67 7.27 36.97 -4.74
C LYS A 67 7.64 35.71 -5.52
N TYR A 68 7.48 34.52 -4.93
CA TYR A 68 7.92 33.28 -5.60
C TYR A 68 6.98 32.82 -6.74
N LEU A 69 5.70 33.17 -6.71
CA LEU A 69 4.74 32.80 -7.75
C LEU A 69 4.63 33.83 -8.88
N TYR A 70 4.86 35.11 -8.60
CA TYR A 70 4.58 36.21 -9.53
C TYR A 70 5.76 37.15 -9.76
N SER A 71 6.96 36.90 -9.23
CA SER A 71 8.15 37.58 -9.73
C SER A 71 8.40 37.13 -11.16
N GLN A 72 7.79 37.84 -12.12
CA GLN A 72 8.29 37.91 -13.48
C GLN A 72 9.75 38.36 -13.36
N ASP A 73 10.67 37.63 -13.96
CA ASP A 73 12.06 38.04 -14.11
C ASP A 73 12.09 39.44 -14.72
N THR A 74 12.17 40.47 -13.90
CA THR A 74 12.62 41.78 -14.33
C THR A 74 14.14 41.68 -14.44
N GLU A 75 14.62 40.91 -15.42
CA GLU A 75 15.95 41.13 -15.97
C GLU A 75 15.97 42.57 -16.48
N SER A 76 16.81 43.35 -15.82
CA SER A 76 17.05 44.76 -16.12
C SER A 76 18.03 44.82 -17.29
N GLU A 77 17.67 45.56 -18.34
CA GLU A 77 18.60 46.01 -19.39
C GLU A 77 19.32 47.29 -18.95
#